data_AF-A0A958AF68-F1
#
_entry.id   AF-A0A958AF68-F1
#
_cell.length_a   1.000
_cell.length_b   1.000
_cell.length_c   1.000
_cell.angle_alpha   90.00
_cell.angle_beta   90.00
_cell.angle_gamma   90.00
#
_symmetry.space_group_name_H-M   'P 1'
#
loop_
_entity.id
_entity.type
_entity.pdbx_description
1 polymer ?
#
loop_
_entity_poly.entity_id
_entity_poly.type
_entity_poly.pdbx_seq_one_letter_code
_entity_poly.pdbx_strand_id
1 'polypeptide(L)'
;MQLDRYLQDDTDIIYFGDSTLIYPVGEVTTGEILQELLPEQTIGQVAHPAYNADLYRRYADYITRFDHRPDRVIIPINLRSFSPEWDRRPAYQFEAEKAVLTYGRLLSTMFYRPLATFGGFDSPISQADFLHTPVYSGTTPVGQVGDFEEQLGHTTLATQANNVASAYYRNLPEENDEATLAASLVYYYMGELDPNHRKIQSLLTTARQLKAGGIKPIFYISPLNTQLGERVLGETFGRQIEANTAVIEQAFRSEKIDLLNLAFALEPYYFVDTEHLTENGKARVAEALATLIKAAPSEPLTSTQSDQSDVAQVAPGSAIAQITSPPTATISAASVGPTPTGAHVVRRTNGAGSVTAVESVGTFEPVGNYFVDLYRIRYRTVTDDDRPVEARAYLYIPLTAEPEAFPVLAYGNGTTGIGPGCAPLDEIRQGANWGGNHYQMLEYAAQGFIVVWPNGQGFDDTQPAHPYFIAKNEARTTLDAVRAAYNFIEEGRAAETEAKPTAAVFLGGYSSGGHAAFAAKDWAARYAPELTIKGVLGHGPTTNVETLMKENPIFSPYLVYAY
;
A
#
# COMPACT_ATOMS: atom_id res chain seq x y z
N MET A 1 -25.06 11.87 1.10
CA MET A 1 -24.25 12.99 0.56
C MET A 1 -23.42 12.56 -0.64
N GLN A 2 -22.49 11.62 -0.49
CA GLN A 2 -21.69 11.14 -1.62
C GLN A 2 -22.53 10.27 -2.59
N LEU A 3 -23.30 9.31 -2.07
CA LEU A 3 -24.20 8.49 -2.88
C LEU A 3 -25.25 9.34 -3.62
N ASP A 4 -25.90 10.27 -2.93
CA ASP A 4 -26.89 11.18 -3.55
C ASP A 4 -26.32 11.94 -4.75
N ARG A 5 -25.03 12.30 -4.70
CA ARG A 5 -24.35 12.98 -5.80
C ARG A 5 -24.18 12.05 -7.00
N TYR A 6 -23.69 10.83 -6.80
CA TYR A 6 -23.56 9.87 -7.89
C TYR A 6 -24.89 9.51 -8.55
N LEU A 7 -25.97 9.43 -7.76
CA LEU A 7 -27.31 9.20 -8.29
C LEU A 7 -27.87 10.41 -9.05
N GLN A 8 -27.43 11.63 -8.72
CA GLN A 8 -27.79 12.85 -9.47
C GLN A 8 -26.97 13.02 -10.75
N ASP A 9 -25.74 12.50 -10.75
CA ASP A 9 -24.80 12.58 -11.87
C ASP A 9 -24.94 11.39 -12.84
N ASP A 10 -26.02 10.60 -12.73
CA ASP A 10 -26.31 9.42 -13.58
C ASP A 10 -25.16 8.41 -13.66
N THR A 11 -24.50 8.16 -12.52
CA THR A 11 -23.35 7.24 -12.46
C THR A 11 -23.72 5.81 -12.86
N ASP A 12 -22.96 5.21 -13.79
CA ASP A 12 -23.23 3.88 -14.35
C ASP A 12 -23.01 2.75 -13.34
N ILE A 13 -21.95 2.86 -12.52
CA ILE A 13 -21.54 1.82 -11.58
C ILE A 13 -21.34 2.41 -10.19
N ILE A 14 -22.02 1.85 -9.18
CA ILE A 14 -21.72 2.16 -7.78
C ILE A 14 -20.91 1.04 -7.16
N TYR A 15 -19.72 1.36 -6.68
CA TYR A 15 -18.85 0.42 -5.98
C TYR A 15 -18.91 0.70 -4.47
N PHE A 16 -19.53 -0.21 -3.73
CA PHE A 16 -19.47 -0.20 -2.28
C PHE A 16 -18.15 -0.78 -1.77
N GLY A 17 -17.63 -0.22 -0.69
CA GLY A 17 -16.36 -0.68 -0.10
C GLY A 17 -16.34 -0.66 1.40
N ASP A 18 -15.52 -1.54 1.96
CA ASP A 18 -15.05 -1.45 3.34
C ASP A 18 -13.57 -1.04 3.36
N SER A 19 -12.85 -1.40 4.42
CA SER A 19 -11.43 -1.11 4.57
C SER A 19 -10.56 -1.67 3.43
N THR A 20 -10.94 -2.82 2.85
CA THR A 20 -10.21 -3.49 1.76
C THR A 20 -10.20 -2.67 0.46
N LEU A 21 -11.13 -1.71 0.31
CA LEU A 21 -11.19 -0.81 -0.84
C LEU A 21 -10.38 0.47 -0.62
N ILE A 22 -10.30 0.96 0.61
CA ILE A 22 -9.78 2.31 0.95
C ILE A 22 -8.37 2.31 1.55
N TYR A 23 -7.91 1.19 2.12
CA TYR A 23 -6.59 1.10 2.71
C TYR A 23 -5.59 0.45 1.74
N PRO A 24 -4.30 0.84 1.82
CA PRO A 24 -3.75 1.94 2.62
C PRO A 24 -4.29 3.32 2.25
N VAL A 25 -4.50 4.19 3.25
CA VAL A 25 -5.03 5.54 3.03
C VAL A 25 -4.00 6.39 2.30
N GLY A 26 -4.43 7.07 1.26
CA GLY A 26 -3.56 7.93 0.44
C GLY A 26 -3.02 7.25 -0.81
N GLU A 27 -3.25 5.94 -0.96
CA GLU A 27 -3.06 5.22 -2.23
C GLU A 27 -4.33 5.25 -3.08
N VAL A 28 -4.16 4.93 -4.36
CA VAL A 28 -5.29 4.74 -5.27
C VAL A 28 -6.22 3.63 -4.77
N THR A 29 -7.53 3.81 -4.91
CA THR A 29 -8.52 2.79 -4.54
C THR A 29 -8.75 1.81 -5.68
N THR A 30 -9.25 0.60 -5.37
CA THR A 30 -9.66 -0.37 -6.39
C THR A 30 -10.68 0.21 -7.38
N GLY A 31 -11.57 1.09 -6.91
CA GLY A 31 -12.55 1.73 -7.78
C GLY A 31 -11.96 2.81 -8.70
N GLU A 32 -10.87 3.48 -8.29
CA GLU A 32 -10.16 4.45 -9.14
C GLU A 32 -9.40 3.71 -10.25
N ILE A 33 -8.73 2.60 -9.92
CA ILE A 33 -8.12 1.74 -10.95
C ILE A 33 -9.19 1.17 -11.89
N LEU A 34 -10.33 0.72 -11.35
CA LEU A 34 -11.43 0.21 -12.17
C LEU A 34 -11.99 1.28 -13.12
N GLN A 35 -12.02 2.55 -12.71
CA GLN A 35 -12.44 3.67 -13.54
C GLN A 35 -11.48 3.87 -14.73
N GLU A 36 -10.18 3.68 -14.55
CA GLU A 36 -9.19 3.71 -15.64
C GLU A 36 -9.37 2.54 -16.62
N LEU A 37 -9.69 1.35 -16.11
CA LEU A 37 -9.91 0.15 -16.93
C LEU A 37 -11.24 0.16 -17.71
N LEU A 38 -12.19 1.01 -17.31
CA LEU A 38 -13.52 1.19 -17.89
C LEU A 38 -13.80 2.66 -18.23
N PRO A 39 -13.08 3.26 -19.21
CA PRO A 39 -13.18 4.70 -19.50
C PRO A 39 -14.56 5.13 -20.04
N GLU A 40 -15.35 4.18 -20.56
CA GLU A 40 -16.70 4.42 -21.09
C GLU A 40 -17.80 4.27 -20.02
N GLN A 41 -17.43 4.07 -18.76
CA GLN A 41 -18.35 3.95 -17.63
C GLN A 41 -17.95 4.96 -16.55
N THR A 42 -18.92 5.50 -15.84
CA THR A 42 -18.72 6.35 -14.68
C THR A 42 -18.84 5.51 -13.40
N ILE A 43 -17.83 5.60 -12.53
CA ILE A 43 -17.74 4.78 -11.31
C ILE A 43 -17.78 5.67 -10.06
N GLY A 44 -18.84 5.50 -9.28
CA GLY A 44 -19.02 6.16 -7.99
C GLY A 44 -18.67 5.23 -6.85
N GLN A 45 -17.81 5.66 -5.94
CA GLN A 45 -17.37 4.84 -4.80
C GLN A 45 -17.97 5.33 -3.49
N VAL A 46 -18.53 4.41 -2.72
CA VAL A 46 -19.05 4.67 -1.37
C VAL A 46 -18.46 3.65 -0.42
N ALA A 47 -17.48 4.09 0.36
CA ALA A 47 -16.75 3.21 1.25
C ALA A 47 -16.42 3.86 2.60
N HIS A 48 -16.31 3.01 3.61
CA HIS A 48 -15.92 3.39 4.95
C HIS A 48 -15.42 2.15 5.71
N PRO A 49 -14.47 2.30 6.64
CA PRO A 49 -14.04 1.18 7.48
C PRO A 49 -15.22 0.45 8.12
N ALA A 50 -15.17 -0.88 8.11
CA ALA A 50 -16.19 -1.77 8.70
C ALA A 50 -17.60 -1.73 8.10
N TYR A 51 -17.83 -1.03 6.97
CA TYR A 51 -19.07 -1.21 6.20
C TYR A 51 -19.29 -2.69 5.87
N ASN A 52 -20.55 -3.12 5.94
CA ASN A 52 -20.89 -4.54 5.94
C ASN A 52 -22.24 -4.81 5.28
N ALA A 53 -22.54 -6.10 5.08
CA ALA A 53 -23.70 -6.61 4.37
C ALA A 53 -25.05 -5.98 4.77
N ASP A 54 -25.27 -5.69 6.05
CA ASP A 54 -26.52 -5.10 6.52
C ASP A 54 -26.70 -3.66 6.05
N LEU A 55 -25.60 -2.90 6.03
CA LEU A 55 -25.61 -1.53 5.55
C LEU A 55 -25.73 -1.48 4.02
N TYR A 56 -25.04 -2.37 3.29
CA TYR A 56 -25.20 -2.51 1.84
C TYR A 56 -26.65 -2.81 1.44
N ARG A 57 -27.36 -3.62 2.23
CA ARG A 57 -28.80 -3.83 2.03
C ARG A 57 -29.61 -2.54 2.14
N ARG A 58 -29.30 -1.68 3.11
CA ARG A 58 -29.96 -0.36 3.23
C ARG A 58 -29.61 0.58 2.08
N TYR A 59 -28.38 0.52 1.59
CA TYR A 59 -28.00 1.28 0.40
C TYR A 59 -28.74 0.79 -0.85
N ALA A 60 -28.90 -0.52 -1.05
CA ALA A 60 -29.71 -1.05 -2.14
C ALA A 60 -31.19 -0.65 -2.03
N ASP A 61 -31.77 -0.72 -0.83
CA ASP A 61 -33.12 -0.20 -0.54
C ASP A 61 -33.26 1.29 -0.89
N TYR A 62 -32.19 2.06 -0.72
CA TYR A 62 -32.17 3.49 -0.99
C TYR A 62 -32.08 3.78 -2.49
N ILE A 63 -31.11 3.18 -3.20
CA ILE A 63 -30.88 3.40 -4.64
C ILE A 63 -32.10 3.00 -5.47
N THR A 64 -32.78 1.92 -5.10
CA THR A 64 -33.97 1.42 -5.83
C THR A 64 -35.20 2.33 -5.72
N ARG A 65 -35.15 3.41 -4.92
CA ARG A 65 -36.21 4.43 -4.83
C ARG A 65 -36.02 5.60 -5.79
N PHE A 66 -34.87 5.70 -6.45
CA PHE A 66 -34.58 6.78 -7.40
C PHE A 66 -35.06 6.42 -8.80
N ASP A 67 -35.42 7.45 -9.57
CA ASP A 67 -35.83 7.30 -10.97
C ASP A 67 -34.62 7.02 -11.88
N HIS A 68 -33.46 7.61 -11.58
CA HIS A 68 -32.20 7.35 -12.27
C HIS A 68 -31.35 6.44 -11.40
N ARG A 69 -30.88 5.32 -11.97
CA ARG A 69 -30.27 4.21 -11.24
C ARG A 69 -28.99 3.79 -11.96
N PRO A 70 -27.97 3.33 -11.22
CA PRO A 70 -26.81 2.73 -11.84
C PRO A 70 -27.19 1.44 -12.56
N ASP A 71 -26.48 1.12 -13.63
CA ASP A 71 -26.59 -0.16 -14.32
C ASP A 71 -26.13 -1.31 -13.42
N ARG A 72 -25.10 -1.06 -12.61
CA ARG A 72 -24.44 -2.08 -11.79
C ARG A 72 -24.09 -1.58 -10.39
N VAL A 73 -24.10 -2.50 -9.44
CA VAL A 73 -23.60 -2.26 -8.08
C VAL A 73 -22.61 -3.36 -7.72
N ILE A 74 -21.39 -2.97 -7.33
CA ILE A 74 -20.32 -3.88 -6.89
C ILE A 74 -20.30 -3.93 -5.36
N ILE A 75 -20.29 -5.14 -4.79
CA ILE A 75 -20.34 -5.38 -3.35
C ILE A 75 -19.26 -6.39 -2.94
N PRO A 76 -18.22 -5.95 -2.19
CA PRO A 76 -17.24 -6.84 -1.61
C PRO A 76 -17.84 -7.63 -0.44
N ILE A 77 -17.39 -8.86 -0.30
CA ILE A 77 -17.64 -9.73 0.85
C ILE A 77 -16.29 -9.95 1.53
N ASN A 78 -15.99 -9.14 2.55
CA ASN A 78 -14.84 -9.38 3.42
C ASN A 78 -15.21 -10.46 4.46
N LEU A 79 -14.43 -11.55 4.51
CA LEU A 79 -14.64 -12.66 5.45
C LEU A 79 -14.51 -12.23 6.92
N ARG A 80 -13.62 -11.28 7.23
CA ARG A 80 -13.46 -10.73 8.58
C ARG A 80 -14.76 -10.09 9.08
N SER A 81 -15.60 -9.61 8.17
CA SER A 81 -16.89 -9.01 8.54
C SER A 81 -17.84 -10.00 9.21
N PHE A 82 -17.64 -11.32 9.11
CA PHE A 82 -18.45 -12.33 9.80
C PHE A 82 -17.94 -12.67 11.20
N SER A 83 -16.74 -12.21 11.59
CA SER A 83 -16.18 -12.44 12.90
C SER A 83 -17.06 -11.86 14.03
N PRO A 84 -16.96 -12.38 15.26
CA PRO A 84 -17.57 -11.77 16.43
C PRO A 84 -17.17 -10.30 16.59
N GLU A 85 -15.92 -9.94 16.23
CA GLU A 85 -15.47 -8.56 16.25
C GLU A 85 -16.36 -7.66 15.39
N TRP A 86 -16.51 -8.00 14.10
CA TRP A 86 -17.26 -7.15 13.19
C TRP A 86 -18.77 -7.30 13.33
N ASP A 87 -19.25 -8.50 13.61
CA ASP A 87 -20.67 -8.77 13.70
C ASP A 87 -21.29 -8.19 14.96
N ARG A 88 -20.55 -8.19 16.07
CA ARG A 88 -21.11 -7.86 17.39
C ARG A 88 -20.61 -6.54 17.95
N ARG A 89 -19.61 -5.88 17.35
CA ARG A 89 -19.13 -4.59 17.85
C ARG A 89 -20.24 -3.52 17.74
N PRO A 90 -20.58 -2.82 18.84
CA PRO A 90 -21.64 -1.81 18.83
C PRO A 90 -21.42 -0.68 17.83
N ALA A 91 -20.15 -0.24 17.69
CA ALA A 91 -19.77 0.83 16.77
C ALA A 91 -19.95 0.46 15.30
N TYR A 92 -19.95 -0.82 14.94
CA TYR A 92 -20.05 -1.29 13.55
C TYR A 92 -21.47 -1.68 13.13
N GLN A 93 -22.47 -1.32 13.95
CA GLN A 93 -23.87 -1.52 13.60
C GLN A 93 -24.42 -0.37 12.73
N PHE A 94 -23.78 0.81 12.71
CA PHE A 94 -24.11 1.95 11.83
C PHE A 94 -25.60 2.37 11.90
N GLU A 95 -26.19 2.41 13.11
CA GLU A 95 -27.61 2.71 13.28
C GLU A 95 -27.99 4.13 12.82
N ALA A 96 -27.08 5.09 12.96
CA ALA A 96 -27.26 6.44 12.46
C ALA A 96 -27.37 6.47 10.92
N GLU A 97 -26.47 5.79 10.22
CA GLU A 97 -26.45 5.69 8.76
C GLU A 97 -27.68 4.95 8.24
N LYS A 98 -28.05 3.83 8.89
CA LYS A 98 -29.28 3.08 8.57
C LYS A 98 -30.53 3.96 8.71
N ALA A 99 -30.59 4.80 9.75
CA ALA A 99 -31.71 5.71 9.95
C ALA A 99 -31.76 6.81 8.87
N VAL A 100 -30.61 7.35 8.47
CA VAL A 100 -30.52 8.33 7.37
C VAL A 100 -31.01 7.74 6.05
N LEU A 101 -30.60 6.50 5.74
CA LEU A 101 -31.04 5.79 4.53
C LEU A 101 -32.53 5.45 4.55
N THR A 102 -33.10 5.22 5.73
CA THR A 102 -34.51 4.84 5.87
C THR A 102 -35.45 6.03 5.73
N TYR A 103 -35.20 7.12 6.46
CA TYR A 103 -36.11 8.27 6.58
C TYR A 103 -35.79 9.43 5.63
N GLY A 104 -34.62 9.38 4.98
CA GLY A 104 -34.16 10.43 4.09
C GLY A 104 -33.59 11.64 4.85
N ARG A 105 -32.68 12.35 4.18
CA ARG A 105 -31.84 13.39 4.77
C ARG A 105 -32.64 14.48 5.49
N LEU A 106 -33.75 14.95 4.95
CA LEU A 106 -34.49 16.09 5.50
C LEU A 106 -35.06 15.78 6.90
N LEU A 107 -35.74 14.64 7.04
CA LEU A 107 -36.31 14.18 8.31
C LEU A 107 -35.20 13.76 9.27
N SER A 108 -34.21 13.01 8.79
CA SER A 108 -33.09 12.59 9.64
C SER A 108 -32.33 13.78 10.18
N THR A 109 -32.05 14.84 9.39
CA THR A 109 -31.29 16.02 9.86
C THR A 109 -32.10 16.86 10.86
N MET A 110 -33.41 17.03 10.64
CA MET A 110 -34.28 17.78 11.57
C MET A 110 -34.41 17.09 12.93
N PHE A 111 -34.43 15.76 12.95
CA PHE A 111 -34.61 14.99 14.18
C PHE A 111 -33.31 14.35 14.71
N TYR A 112 -32.17 14.49 14.03
CA TYR A 112 -30.91 13.84 14.38
C TYR A 112 -30.46 14.20 15.79
N ARG A 113 -30.31 15.50 16.08
CA ARG A 113 -29.84 15.99 17.39
C ARG A 113 -30.76 15.57 18.54
N PRO A 114 -32.08 15.76 18.47
CA PRO A 114 -32.96 15.29 19.54
C PRO A 114 -32.94 13.75 19.67
N LEU A 115 -33.01 12.98 18.58
CA LEU A 115 -32.96 11.51 18.65
C LEU A 115 -31.63 11.00 19.21
N ALA A 116 -30.50 11.55 18.78
CA ALA A 116 -29.17 11.18 19.29
C ALA A 116 -29.00 11.50 20.79
N THR A 117 -29.60 12.59 21.27
CA THR A 117 -29.54 12.97 22.69
C THR A 117 -30.34 12.02 23.59
N PHE A 118 -31.35 11.32 23.02
CA PHE A 118 -32.19 10.35 23.74
C PHE A 118 -31.88 8.89 23.36
N GLY A 119 -30.69 8.61 22.81
CA GLY A 119 -30.26 7.23 22.51
C GLY A 119 -30.95 6.58 21.32
N GLY A 120 -31.59 7.35 20.43
CA GLY A 120 -32.31 6.85 19.26
C GLY A 120 -31.44 6.20 18.18
N PHE A 121 -30.12 6.25 18.32
CA PHE A 121 -29.14 5.58 17.45
C PHE A 121 -28.21 4.66 18.24
N ASP A 122 -28.57 4.33 19.49
CA ASP A 122 -27.78 3.40 20.29
C ASP A 122 -27.80 2.03 19.63
N SER A 123 -26.63 1.38 19.62
CA SER A 123 -26.52 0.02 19.11
C SER A 123 -27.45 -0.92 19.89
N PRO A 124 -28.14 -1.85 19.21
CA PRO A 124 -28.92 -2.89 19.90
C PRO A 124 -28.03 -3.87 20.68
N ILE A 125 -26.72 -3.86 20.43
CA ILE A 125 -25.72 -4.66 21.13
C ILE A 125 -25.02 -3.76 22.15
N SER A 126 -25.05 -4.14 23.43
CA SER A 126 -24.33 -3.45 24.49
C SER A 126 -22.83 -3.78 24.44
N GLN A 127 -21.99 -2.89 24.97
CA GLN A 127 -20.54 -3.17 25.08
C GLN A 127 -20.27 -4.43 25.91
N ALA A 128 -21.07 -4.68 26.95
CA ALA A 128 -20.93 -5.87 27.78
C ALA A 128 -21.26 -7.16 27.00
N ASP A 129 -22.36 -7.16 26.24
CA ASP A 129 -22.73 -8.31 25.41
C ASP A 129 -21.71 -8.59 24.30
N PHE A 130 -21.11 -7.53 23.75
CA PHE A 130 -20.01 -7.64 22.80
C PHE A 130 -18.81 -8.34 23.44
N LEU A 131 -18.31 -7.85 24.57
CA LEU A 131 -17.14 -8.43 25.26
C LEU A 131 -17.36 -9.88 25.71
N HIS A 132 -18.61 -10.26 26.05
CA HIS A 132 -18.96 -11.63 26.43
C HIS A 132 -19.27 -12.57 25.26
N THR A 133 -19.19 -12.09 24.03
CA THR A 133 -19.46 -12.93 22.85
C THR A 133 -18.37 -14.01 22.72
N PRO A 134 -18.72 -15.30 22.55
CA PRO A 134 -17.75 -16.37 22.36
C PRO A 134 -17.00 -16.25 21.02
N VAL A 135 -15.71 -16.54 21.05
CA VAL A 135 -14.82 -16.68 19.88
C VAL A 135 -14.57 -18.16 19.64
N TYR A 136 -14.54 -18.57 18.36
CA TYR A 136 -14.46 -19.97 17.96
C TYR A 136 -13.27 -20.26 17.04
N SER A 137 -12.77 -21.48 17.12
CA SER A 137 -11.93 -22.11 16.11
C SER A 137 -12.64 -23.37 15.62
N GLY A 138 -13.09 -23.36 14.36
CA GLY A 138 -14.13 -24.23 13.85
C GLY A 138 -15.41 -24.05 14.68
N THR A 139 -15.86 -25.13 15.30
CA THR A 139 -17.02 -25.17 16.21
C THR A 139 -16.62 -25.13 17.69
N THR A 140 -15.32 -25.13 17.99
CA THR A 140 -14.83 -25.17 19.38
C THR A 140 -14.69 -23.75 19.94
N PRO A 141 -15.32 -23.41 21.08
CA PRO A 141 -15.11 -22.11 21.72
C PRO A 141 -13.69 -22.04 22.31
N VAL A 142 -12.97 -20.96 22.00
CA VAL A 142 -11.57 -20.74 22.40
C VAL A 142 -11.37 -19.55 23.34
N GLY A 143 -12.40 -18.73 23.55
CA GLY A 143 -12.40 -17.59 24.46
C GLY A 143 -13.61 -16.70 24.27
N GLN A 144 -13.60 -15.51 24.85
CA GLN A 144 -14.56 -14.45 24.60
C GLN A 144 -13.88 -13.25 23.94
N VAL A 145 -14.64 -12.41 23.26
CA VAL A 145 -14.17 -11.18 22.64
C VAL A 145 -13.29 -10.36 23.58
N GLY A 146 -13.66 -10.22 24.86
CA GLY A 146 -12.88 -9.46 25.83
C GLY A 146 -11.44 -9.95 26.00
N ASP A 147 -11.23 -11.27 25.97
CA ASP A 147 -9.90 -11.88 26.10
C ASP A 147 -9.00 -11.49 24.91
N PHE A 148 -9.57 -11.51 23.71
CA PHE A 148 -8.87 -11.15 22.47
C PHE A 148 -8.66 -9.64 22.35
N GLU A 149 -9.64 -8.80 22.72
CA GLU A 149 -9.49 -7.33 22.72
C GLU A 149 -8.37 -6.90 23.68
N GLU A 150 -8.26 -7.53 24.84
CA GLU A 150 -7.17 -7.29 25.80
C GLU A 150 -5.82 -7.74 25.23
N GLN A 151 -5.75 -8.95 24.67
CA GLN A 151 -4.52 -9.49 24.08
C GLN A 151 -4.01 -8.64 22.90
N LEU A 152 -4.92 -8.12 22.06
CA LEU A 152 -4.58 -7.30 20.90
C LEU A 152 -4.37 -5.81 21.25
N GLY A 153 -4.50 -5.43 22.53
CA GLY A 153 -4.30 -4.05 22.98
C GLY A 153 -5.38 -3.08 22.47
N HIS A 154 -6.57 -3.57 22.12
CA HIS A 154 -7.68 -2.73 21.71
C HIS A 154 -8.21 -1.94 22.92
N THR A 155 -8.08 -0.60 22.91
CA THR A 155 -8.66 0.22 23.99
C THR A 155 -10.19 0.13 23.95
N THR A 156 -10.80 -0.29 25.06
CA THR A 156 -12.26 -0.42 25.28
C THR A 156 -13.07 0.88 25.17
N LEU A 157 -12.46 2.00 24.77
CA LEU A 157 -12.99 3.36 24.91
C LEU A 157 -13.47 4.03 23.62
N ALA A 158 -13.48 3.36 22.47
CA ALA A 158 -13.98 3.97 21.24
C ALA A 158 -15.49 3.73 21.05
N THR A 159 -16.31 4.57 21.69
CA THR A 159 -17.78 4.59 21.58
C THR A 159 -18.32 5.13 20.25
N GLN A 160 -17.46 5.50 19.31
CA GLN A 160 -17.85 6.05 18.00
C GLN A 160 -17.02 5.43 16.87
N ALA A 161 -17.70 4.96 15.81
CA ALA A 161 -17.10 4.29 14.64
C ALA A 161 -15.90 5.03 14.03
N ASN A 162 -15.97 6.37 14.01
CA ASN A 162 -14.93 7.24 13.46
C ASN A 162 -13.61 7.24 14.28
N ASN A 163 -13.69 6.98 15.59
CA ASN A 163 -12.50 6.91 16.45
C ASN A 163 -11.86 5.51 16.41
N VAL A 164 -12.65 4.44 16.24
CA VAL A 164 -12.15 3.06 16.16
C VAL A 164 -11.29 2.86 14.90
N ALA A 165 -11.74 3.40 13.77
CA ALA A 165 -11.02 3.34 12.51
C ALA A 165 -9.69 4.10 12.50
N SER A 166 -9.39 4.94 13.48
CA SER A 166 -8.08 5.60 13.61
C SER A 166 -7.12 4.87 14.54
N ALA A 167 -7.65 4.09 15.49
CA ALA A 167 -6.88 3.37 16.49
C ALA A 167 -6.46 1.96 16.01
N TYR A 168 -7.32 1.31 15.23
CA TYR A 168 -7.12 -0.08 14.78
C TYR A 168 -6.02 -0.21 13.71
N TYR A 169 -5.94 0.74 12.78
CA TYR A 169 -4.99 0.69 11.65
C TYR A 169 -3.57 1.18 11.99
N ARG A 170 -3.33 1.62 13.24
CA ARG A 170 -1.97 1.97 13.70
C ARG A 170 -1.23 0.81 14.36
N ASN A 171 -1.93 -0.27 14.69
CA ASN A 171 -1.42 -1.35 15.52
C ASN A 171 -1.76 -2.72 14.91
N LEU A 172 -1.44 -2.95 13.63
CA LEU A 172 -1.18 -4.34 13.24
C LEU A 172 -0.04 -4.82 14.15
N PRO A 173 -0.15 -6.00 14.79
CA PRO A 173 0.92 -6.52 15.61
C PRO A 173 2.23 -6.50 14.81
N GLU A 174 3.32 -6.01 15.40
CA GLU A 174 4.63 -6.12 14.78
C GLU A 174 4.86 -7.59 14.40
N GLU A 175 5.40 -7.85 13.20
CA GLU A 175 5.56 -9.22 12.66
C GLU A 175 6.42 -10.15 13.56
N ASN A 176 7.07 -9.57 14.58
CA ASN A 176 7.85 -10.26 15.60
C ASN A 176 7.02 -10.85 16.76
N ASP A 177 5.69 -10.63 16.80
CA ASP A 177 4.78 -11.23 17.78
C ASP A 177 3.81 -12.21 17.11
N GLU A 178 4.34 -13.38 16.73
CA GLU A 178 3.56 -14.48 16.14
C GLU A 178 2.36 -14.90 17.00
N ALA A 179 2.43 -14.74 18.32
CA ALA A 179 1.34 -15.10 19.23
C ALA A 179 0.15 -14.14 19.09
N THR A 180 0.41 -12.84 18.99
CA THR A 180 -0.62 -11.82 18.77
C THR A 180 -1.19 -11.91 17.35
N LEU A 181 -0.35 -12.20 16.34
CA LEU A 181 -0.82 -12.48 14.99
C LEU A 181 -1.71 -13.73 14.94
N ALA A 182 -1.31 -14.83 15.58
CA ALA A 182 -2.12 -16.05 15.70
C ALA A 182 -3.48 -15.78 16.36
N ALA A 183 -3.50 -15.03 17.45
CA ALA A 183 -4.72 -14.64 18.14
C ALA A 183 -5.64 -13.81 17.25
N SER A 184 -5.09 -12.86 16.49
CA SER A 184 -5.89 -12.05 15.53
C SER A 184 -6.54 -12.92 14.45
N LEU A 185 -5.79 -13.86 13.87
CA LEU A 185 -6.29 -14.76 12.83
C LEU A 185 -7.39 -15.68 13.36
N VAL A 186 -7.23 -16.21 14.58
CA VAL A 186 -8.26 -16.98 15.28
C VAL A 186 -9.51 -16.14 15.49
N TYR A 187 -9.34 -14.91 15.98
CA TYR A 187 -10.44 -14.01 16.28
C TYR A 187 -11.26 -13.64 15.03
N TYR A 188 -10.58 -13.47 13.88
CA TYR A 188 -11.18 -12.91 12.67
C TYR A 188 -11.73 -13.95 11.71
N TYR A 189 -11.10 -15.12 11.62
CA TYR A 189 -11.34 -16.03 10.50
C TYR A 189 -11.61 -17.47 10.90
N MET A 190 -11.25 -17.88 12.12
CA MET A 190 -11.28 -19.31 12.46
C MET A 190 -12.67 -19.82 12.87
N GLY A 191 -13.66 -18.97 13.11
CA GLY A 191 -15.02 -19.41 13.41
C GLY A 191 -15.70 -20.04 12.18
N GLU A 192 -16.42 -21.15 12.39
CA GLU A 192 -17.26 -21.75 11.35
C GLU A 192 -18.44 -20.83 10.99
N LEU A 193 -18.61 -20.55 9.70
CA LEU A 193 -19.68 -19.71 9.21
C LEU A 193 -21.00 -20.47 9.09
N ASP A 194 -22.02 -20.05 9.85
CA ASP A 194 -23.38 -20.58 9.74
C ASP A 194 -23.99 -20.25 8.35
N PRO A 195 -24.50 -21.24 7.58
CA PRO A 195 -25.22 -20.96 6.33
C PRO A 195 -26.43 -20.02 6.49
N ASN A 196 -27.02 -19.96 7.68
CA ASN A 196 -28.13 -19.07 8.01
C ASN A 196 -27.68 -17.74 8.62
N HIS A 197 -26.38 -17.45 8.60
CA HIS A 197 -25.84 -16.22 9.19
C HIS A 197 -26.54 -14.98 8.62
N ARG A 198 -26.93 -14.06 9.51
CA ARG A 198 -27.73 -12.87 9.18
C ARG A 198 -27.13 -12.03 8.03
N LYS A 199 -25.80 -11.90 7.98
CA LYS A 199 -25.10 -11.17 6.92
C LYS A 199 -25.18 -11.86 5.55
N ILE A 200 -25.18 -13.19 5.50
CA ILE A 200 -25.45 -13.93 4.24
C ILE A 200 -26.87 -13.61 3.77
N GLN A 201 -27.85 -13.68 4.68
CA GLN A 201 -29.25 -13.36 4.36
C GLN A 201 -29.41 -11.90 3.88
N SER A 202 -28.67 -10.96 4.46
CA SER A 202 -28.61 -9.57 4.01
C SER A 202 -28.03 -9.44 2.60
N LEU A 203 -26.96 -10.17 2.26
CA LEU A 203 -26.38 -10.17 0.91
C LEU A 203 -27.35 -10.74 -0.14
N LEU A 204 -27.98 -11.87 0.15
CA LEU A 204 -28.98 -12.47 -0.76
C LEU A 204 -30.20 -11.56 -0.95
N THR A 205 -30.64 -10.90 0.12
CA THR A 205 -31.73 -9.91 0.05
C THR A 205 -31.32 -8.69 -0.76
N THR A 206 -30.09 -8.21 -0.58
CA THR A 206 -29.52 -7.11 -1.36
C THR A 206 -29.52 -7.44 -2.85
N ALA A 207 -29.08 -8.65 -3.22
CA ALA A 207 -29.09 -9.10 -4.61
C ALA A 207 -30.50 -9.11 -5.21
N ARG A 208 -31.49 -9.63 -4.48
CA ARG A 208 -32.90 -9.66 -4.92
C ARG A 208 -33.47 -8.25 -5.09
N GLN A 209 -33.16 -7.34 -4.17
CA GLN A 209 -33.62 -5.94 -4.22
C GLN A 209 -33.03 -5.19 -5.42
N LEU A 210 -31.73 -5.33 -5.66
CA LEU A 210 -31.06 -4.71 -6.81
C LEU A 210 -31.62 -5.26 -8.13
N LYS A 211 -31.74 -6.58 -8.26
CA LYS A 211 -32.32 -7.23 -9.45
C LYS A 211 -33.76 -6.78 -9.71
N ALA A 212 -34.61 -6.72 -8.67
CA ALA A 212 -35.98 -6.22 -8.78
C ALA A 212 -36.04 -4.74 -9.18
N GLY A 213 -35.02 -3.97 -8.80
CA GLY A 213 -34.83 -2.59 -9.20
C GLY A 213 -34.24 -2.37 -10.59
N GLY A 214 -33.95 -3.43 -11.36
CA GLY A 214 -33.31 -3.35 -12.67
C GLY A 214 -31.79 -3.15 -12.64
N ILE A 215 -31.17 -3.25 -11.46
CA ILE A 215 -29.73 -3.03 -11.23
C ILE A 215 -29.03 -4.39 -11.17
N LYS A 216 -27.91 -4.56 -11.87
CA LYS A 216 -27.14 -5.80 -11.88
C LYS A 216 -26.15 -5.83 -10.70
N PRO A 217 -26.33 -6.70 -9.70
CA PRO A 217 -25.36 -6.82 -8.63
C PRO A 217 -24.14 -7.64 -9.07
N ILE A 218 -22.95 -7.21 -8.65
CA ILE A 218 -21.70 -7.95 -8.75
C ILE A 218 -21.18 -8.16 -7.34
N PHE A 219 -20.99 -9.41 -6.94
CA PHE A 219 -20.41 -9.75 -5.65
C PHE A 219 -19.05 -10.40 -5.85
N TYR A 220 -18.12 -10.11 -4.95
CA TYR A 220 -16.87 -10.87 -4.86
C TYR A 220 -16.45 -11.11 -3.42
N ILE A 221 -15.88 -12.27 -3.14
CA ILE A 221 -15.18 -12.51 -1.87
C ILE A 221 -13.81 -11.85 -1.98
N SER A 222 -13.48 -10.96 -1.04
CA SER A 222 -12.24 -10.19 -1.09
C SER A 222 -11.02 -11.12 -0.93
N PRO A 223 -9.89 -10.84 -1.62
CA PRO A 223 -8.67 -11.61 -1.43
C PRO A 223 -8.21 -11.64 0.02
N LEU A 224 -7.60 -12.77 0.41
CA LEU A 224 -7.05 -12.98 1.74
C LEU A 224 -5.65 -13.58 1.61
N ASN A 225 -4.70 -13.12 2.41
CA ASN A 225 -3.35 -13.67 2.45
C ASN A 225 -3.35 -15.00 3.21
N THR A 226 -3.77 -16.07 2.53
CA THR A 226 -3.94 -17.38 3.15
C THR A 226 -2.61 -18.02 3.53
N GLN A 227 -1.54 -17.74 2.78
CA GLN A 227 -0.19 -18.24 3.07
C GLN A 227 0.35 -17.62 4.37
N LEU A 228 0.05 -16.34 4.66
CA LEU A 228 0.37 -15.73 5.96
C LEU A 228 -0.36 -16.45 7.09
N GLY A 229 -1.65 -16.74 6.90
CA GLY A 229 -2.43 -17.47 7.91
C GLY A 229 -1.94 -18.90 8.12
N GLU A 230 -1.57 -19.61 7.05
CA GLU A 230 -1.00 -20.95 7.09
C GLU A 230 0.40 -20.99 7.70
N ARG A 231 1.21 -19.95 7.51
CA ARG A 231 2.51 -19.81 8.20
C ARG A 231 2.34 -19.84 9.72
N VAL A 232 1.28 -19.20 10.23
CA VAL A 232 1.08 -18.97 11.66
C VAL A 232 0.24 -20.07 12.32
N LEU A 233 -0.82 -20.53 11.64
CA LEU A 233 -1.79 -21.48 12.19
C LEU A 233 -1.76 -22.86 11.52
N GLY A 234 -0.95 -23.04 10.47
CA GLY A 234 -0.87 -24.26 9.67
C GLY A 234 -2.02 -24.42 8.67
N GLU A 235 -2.09 -25.58 8.03
CA GLU A 235 -3.09 -25.93 7.00
C GLU A 235 -4.55 -25.89 7.51
N THR A 236 -4.77 -25.80 8.82
CA THR A 236 -6.12 -25.61 9.38
C THR A 236 -6.69 -24.25 9.01
N PHE A 237 -5.87 -23.21 8.85
CA PHE A 237 -6.31 -21.89 8.43
C PHE A 237 -6.90 -21.93 7.02
N GLY A 238 -6.13 -22.39 6.03
CA GLY A 238 -6.58 -22.52 4.64
C GLY A 238 -7.88 -23.33 4.52
N ARG A 239 -7.96 -24.47 5.22
CA ARG A 239 -9.19 -25.29 5.26
C ARG A 239 -10.40 -24.58 5.85
N GLN A 240 -10.20 -23.76 6.89
CA GLN A 240 -11.30 -23.00 7.50
C GLN A 240 -11.78 -21.87 6.58
N ILE A 241 -10.87 -21.18 5.88
CA ILE A 241 -11.22 -20.19 4.86
C ILE A 241 -11.97 -20.87 3.71
N GLU A 242 -11.49 -22.01 3.22
CA GLU A 242 -12.15 -22.77 2.15
C GLU A 242 -13.57 -23.18 2.56
N ALA A 243 -13.74 -23.73 3.77
CA ALA A 243 -15.06 -24.09 4.30
C ALA A 243 -16.00 -22.87 4.40
N ASN A 244 -15.51 -21.74 4.93
CA ASN A 244 -16.32 -20.53 5.08
C ASN A 244 -16.71 -19.91 3.72
N THR A 245 -15.80 -19.88 2.75
CA THR A 245 -16.12 -19.40 1.40
C THR A 245 -17.11 -20.31 0.69
N ALA A 246 -16.99 -21.63 0.84
CA ALA A 246 -17.92 -22.60 0.26
C ALA A 246 -19.35 -22.42 0.77
N VAL A 247 -19.55 -22.05 2.05
CA VAL A 247 -20.87 -21.72 2.61
C VAL A 247 -21.49 -20.52 1.88
N ILE A 248 -20.72 -19.47 1.63
CA ILE A 248 -21.18 -18.28 0.92
C ILE A 248 -21.50 -18.61 -0.55
N GLU A 249 -20.59 -19.32 -1.23
CA GLU A 249 -20.79 -19.76 -2.61
C GLU A 249 -22.04 -20.63 -2.77
N GLN A 250 -22.27 -21.56 -1.85
CA GLN A 250 -23.47 -22.42 -1.87
C GLN A 250 -24.74 -21.60 -1.68
N ALA A 251 -24.73 -20.64 -0.76
CA ALA A 251 -25.87 -19.75 -0.53
C ALA A 251 -26.20 -18.94 -1.80
N PHE A 252 -25.20 -18.37 -2.46
CA PHE A 252 -25.36 -17.58 -3.69
C PHE A 252 -25.79 -18.43 -4.89
N ARG A 253 -25.23 -19.63 -5.04
CA ARG A 253 -25.58 -20.60 -6.09
C ARG A 253 -27.04 -21.02 -5.99
N SER A 254 -27.55 -21.25 -4.78
CA SER A 254 -28.95 -21.66 -4.58
C SER A 254 -29.96 -20.59 -5.04
N GLU A 255 -29.58 -19.32 -5.01
CA GLU A 255 -30.36 -18.16 -5.45
C GLU A 255 -30.01 -17.69 -6.88
N LYS A 256 -29.12 -18.41 -7.59
CA LYS A 256 -28.64 -18.06 -8.95
C LYS A 256 -28.10 -16.63 -9.01
N ILE A 257 -27.23 -16.29 -8.06
CA ILE A 257 -26.51 -15.03 -8.01
C ILE A 257 -25.04 -15.32 -8.30
N ASP A 258 -24.47 -14.61 -9.27
CA ASP A 258 -23.06 -14.73 -9.60
C ASP A 258 -22.20 -14.17 -8.46
N LEU A 259 -21.14 -14.90 -8.11
CA LEU A 259 -20.20 -14.55 -7.06
C LEU A 259 -18.79 -14.86 -7.55
N LEU A 260 -17.92 -13.86 -7.56
CA LEU A 260 -16.51 -14.02 -7.88
C LEU A 260 -15.73 -14.32 -6.59
N ASN A 261 -15.23 -15.53 -6.42
CA ASN A 261 -14.42 -15.87 -5.26
C ASN A 261 -12.96 -15.52 -5.53
N LEU A 262 -12.45 -14.44 -4.90
CA LEU A 262 -11.05 -14.03 -5.01
C LEU A 262 -10.24 -14.35 -3.75
N ALA A 263 -10.80 -15.07 -2.77
CA ALA A 263 -10.15 -15.30 -1.48
C ALA A 263 -8.74 -15.89 -1.60
N PHE A 264 -8.50 -16.72 -2.63
CA PHE A 264 -7.24 -17.41 -2.90
C PHE A 264 -6.56 -16.92 -4.20
N ALA A 265 -7.02 -15.80 -4.77
CA ALA A 265 -6.60 -15.38 -6.11
C ALA A 265 -5.21 -14.71 -6.15
N LEU A 266 -4.70 -14.27 -4.99
CA LEU A 266 -3.51 -13.44 -4.92
C LEU A 266 -2.44 -14.08 -4.03
N GLU A 267 -1.19 -13.91 -4.46
CA GLU A 267 0.00 -14.24 -3.69
C GLU A 267 0.27 -13.23 -2.56
N PRO A 268 1.08 -13.58 -1.53
CA PRO A 268 1.27 -12.74 -0.35
C PRO A 268 1.81 -11.34 -0.61
N TYR A 269 2.62 -11.16 -1.66
CA TYR A 269 3.21 -9.87 -2.01
C TYR A 269 2.19 -8.85 -2.56
N TYR A 270 0.96 -9.26 -2.86
CA TYR A 270 -0.13 -8.34 -3.21
C TYR A 270 -0.82 -7.74 -1.98
N PHE A 271 -0.41 -8.10 -0.77
CA PHE A 271 -1.01 -7.65 0.47
C PHE A 271 -0.06 -6.78 1.29
N VAL A 272 -0.64 -5.82 2.00
CA VAL A 272 0.02 -5.03 3.05
C VAL A 272 -0.09 -5.74 4.40
N ASP A 273 -1.17 -6.48 4.60
CA ASP A 273 -1.42 -7.31 5.78
C ASP A 273 -2.22 -8.58 5.41
N THR A 274 -3.11 -9.05 6.27
CA THR A 274 -3.92 -10.25 5.98
C THR A 274 -4.96 -10.02 4.86
N GLU A 275 -5.46 -8.80 4.65
CA GLU A 275 -6.59 -8.55 3.74
C GLU A 275 -6.57 -7.20 3.01
N HIS A 276 -5.72 -6.26 3.41
CA HIS A 276 -5.52 -5.00 2.69
C HIS A 276 -4.47 -5.18 1.60
N LEU A 277 -4.76 -4.62 0.44
CA LEU A 277 -4.01 -4.84 -0.79
C LEU A 277 -3.02 -3.70 -1.05
N THR A 278 -1.87 -4.04 -1.63
CA THR A 278 -1.01 -3.06 -2.30
C THR A 278 -1.72 -2.51 -3.54
N GLU A 279 -1.24 -1.41 -4.13
CA GLU A 279 -1.78 -0.90 -5.40
C GLU A 279 -1.83 -1.99 -6.49
N ASN A 280 -0.79 -2.83 -6.58
CA ASN A 280 -0.76 -3.98 -7.50
C ASN A 280 -1.86 -5.01 -7.18
N GLY A 281 -2.10 -5.29 -5.89
CA GLY A 281 -3.19 -6.20 -5.48
C GLY A 281 -4.56 -5.63 -5.84
N LYS A 282 -4.77 -4.33 -5.61
CA LYS A 282 -5.99 -3.62 -6.02
C LYS A 282 -6.17 -3.66 -7.54
N ALA A 283 -5.08 -3.52 -8.31
CA ALA A 283 -5.11 -3.64 -9.76
C ALA A 283 -5.61 -5.02 -10.22
N ARG A 284 -5.15 -6.11 -9.59
CA ARG A 284 -5.64 -7.47 -9.92
C ARG A 284 -7.15 -7.64 -9.67
N VAL A 285 -7.65 -7.11 -8.56
CA VAL A 285 -9.09 -7.12 -8.27
C VAL A 285 -9.86 -6.29 -9.29
N ALA A 286 -9.36 -5.10 -9.62
CA ALA A 286 -9.97 -4.23 -10.63
C ALA A 286 -9.97 -4.88 -12.03
N GLU A 287 -8.89 -5.57 -12.43
CA GLU A 287 -8.80 -6.33 -13.69
C GLU A 287 -9.86 -7.45 -13.75
N ALA A 288 -10.01 -8.21 -12.66
CA ALA A 288 -11.01 -9.28 -12.58
C ALA A 288 -12.45 -8.72 -12.70
N LEU A 289 -12.73 -7.61 -12.01
CA LEU A 289 -14.02 -6.91 -12.10
C LEU A 289 -14.25 -6.31 -13.48
N ALA A 290 -13.25 -5.67 -14.09
CA ALA A 290 -13.34 -5.10 -15.43
C ALA A 290 -13.60 -6.18 -16.48
N THR A 291 -12.95 -7.33 -16.36
CA THR A 291 -13.16 -8.50 -17.23
C THR A 291 -14.60 -8.99 -17.13
N LEU A 292 -15.11 -9.14 -15.90
CA LEU A 292 -16.50 -9.52 -15.66
C LEU A 292 -17.50 -8.52 -16.24
N ILE A 293 -17.23 -7.21 -16.12
CA ILE A 293 -18.12 -6.15 -16.62
C ILE A 293 -18.13 -6.10 -18.15
N LYS A 294 -16.98 -6.36 -18.80
CA LYS A 294 -16.81 -6.39 -20.25
C LYS A 294 -17.39 -7.66 -20.89
N ALA A 295 -17.49 -8.76 -20.15
CA ALA A 295 -18.03 -10.01 -20.66
C ALA A 295 -19.49 -9.85 -21.14
N ALA A 296 -19.77 -10.35 -22.36
CA ALA A 296 -21.14 -10.39 -22.90
C ALA A 296 -22.01 -11.34 -22.05
N PRO A 297 -23.35 -11.14 -21.98
CA PRO A 297 -24.21 -11.94 -21.12
C PRO A 297 -24.35 -13.39 -21.65
N SER A 298 -23.45 -14.28 -21.27
CA SER A 298 -23.64 -15.73 -21.42
C SER A 298 -22.77 -16.53 -20.43
N GLU A 299 -23.47 -17.32 -19.63
CA GLU A 299 -23.07 -18.38 -18.67
C GLU A 299 -22.55 -17.99 -17.27
N PRO A 300 -23.02 -18.69 -16.21
CA PRO A 300 -22.60 -18.45 -14.83
C PRO A 300 -21.17 -18.92 -14.62
N LEU A 301 -20.34 -18.05 -14.04
CA LEU A 301 -18.94 -18.30 -13.77
C LEU A 301 -18.78 -19.18 -12.53
N THR A 302 -18.32 -20.41 -12.72
CA THR A 302 -17.73 -21.25 -11.67
C THR A 302 -16.21 -21.15 -11.74
N SER A 303 -15.59 -21.21 -10.56
CA SER A 303 -14.15 -21.11 -10.28
C SER A 303 -13.22 -21.60 -11.39
N THR A 304 -12.35 -20.72 -11.88
CA THR A 304 -11.17 -21.12 -12.65
C THR A 304 -10.10 -21.61 -11.70
N GLN A 305 -9.89 -22.93 -11.68
CA GLN A 305 -8.59 -23.51 -11.34
C GLN A 305 -7.56 -22.95 -12.32
N SER A 306 -6.37 -22.67 -11.79
CA SER A 306 -5.17 -22.32 -12.55
C SER A 306 -4.88 -23.36 -13.63
N ASP A 307 -5.04 -23.01 -14.89
CA ASP A 307 -4.48 -23.77 -15.99
C ASP A 307 -3.34 -22.98 -16.62
N GLN A 308 -2.11 -23.43 -16.34
CA GLN A 308 -0.90 -23.00 -17.01
C GLN A 308 -0.87 -23.62 -18.41
N SER A 309 -1.46 -22.95 -19.40
CA SER A 309 -1.05 -23.09 -20.80
C SER A 309 -1.83 -22.13 -21.69
N ASP A 310 -1.21 -21.01 -22.07
CA ASP A 310 -1.27 -20.49 -23.43
C ASP A 310 -0.39 -19.23 -23.55
N VAL A 311 0.90 -19.46 -23.82
CA VAL A 311 1.76 -18.43 -24.39
C VAL A 311 1.43 -18.37 -25.88
N ALA A 312 0.46 -17.53 -26.24
CA ALA A 312 0.24 -17.17 -27.63
C ALA A 312 1.41 -16.29 -28.11
N GLN A 313 2.28 -16.88 -28.94
CA GLN A 313 3.30 -16.14 -29.68
C GLN A 313 2.65 -15.08 -30.57
N VAL A 314 3.01 -13.82 -30.36
CA VAL A 314 2.74 -12.73 -31.30
C VAL A 314 4.00 -12.49 -32.13
N ALA A 315 3.90 -12.77 -33.43
CA ALA A 315 4.93 -12.48 -34.42
C ALA A 315 5.07 -10.96 -34.66
N PRO A 316 6.27 -10.45 -35.00
CA PRO A 316 6.52 -9.02 -35.13
C PRO A 316 6.10 -8.52 -36.51
N GLY A 317 5.23 -7.50 -36.55
CA GLY A 317 5.05 -6.68 -37.73
C GLY A 317 3.66 -6.09 -37.90
N SER A 318 3.47 -4.84 -37.47
CA SER A 318 3.22 -3.70 -38.39
C SER A 318 2.64 -2.47 -37.68
N ALA A 319 3.28 -1.33 -37.94
CA ALA A 319 2.79 0.05 -37.95
C ALA A 319 2.28 0.68 -36.64
N ILE A 320 3.19 1.35 -35.92
CA ILE A 320 2.88 2.45 -35.01
C ILE A 320 2.52 3.69 -35.84
N ALA A 321 1.32 4.24 -35.64
CA ALA A 321 0.91 5.51 -36.19
C ALA A 321 1.73 6.66 -35.55
N GLN A 322 2.30 7.53 -36.39
CA GLN A 322 3.08 8.69 -35.96
C GLN A 322 2.22 9.70 -35.20
N ILE A 323 2.57 9.95 -33.95
CA ILE A 323 2.05 11.10 -33.17
C ILE A 323 2.91 12.31 -33.49
N THR A 324 2.29 13.34 -34.07
CA THR A 324 2.89 14.65 -34.35
C THR A 324 3.15 15.44 -33.07
N SER A 325 4.32 16.06 -32.97
CA SER A 325 4.80 16.86 -31.83
C SER A 325 3.96 18.13 -31.60
N PRO A 326 3.71 18.56 -30.34
CA PRO A 326 3.17 19.89 -30.03
C PRO A 326 4.27 20.98 -30.03
N PRO A 327 3.91 22.28 -30.14
CA PRO A 327 4.85 23.35 -30.41
C PRO A 327 5.68 23.75 -29.18
N THR A 328 6.93 24.12 -29.46
CA THR A 328 7.94 24.56 -28.50
C THR A 328 7.60 25.93 -27.90
N ALA A 329 7.44 26.01 -26.58
CA ALA A 329 7.42 27.28 -25.86
C ALA A 329 8.86 27.70 -25.50
N THR A 330 9.33 28.81 -26.05
CA THR A 330 10.61 29.45 -25.69
C THR A 330 10.50 30.13 -24.32
N ILE A 331 11.29 29.67 -23.36
CA ILE A 331 11.51 30.35 -22.07
C ILE A 331 12.76 31.23 -22.19
N SER A 332 12.62 32.53 -21.92
CA SER A 332 13.71 33.50 -21.91
C SER A 332 14.65 33.25 -20.73
N ALA A 333 15.95 33.11 -21.01
CA ALA A 333 16.98 32.95 -19.98
C ALA A 333 17.11 34.23 -19.13
N ALA A 334 16.98 34.10 -17.81
CA ALA A 334 17.38 35.13 -16.86
C ALA A 334 18.90 35.13 -16.68
N SER A 335 19.48 36.32 -16.61
CA SER A 335 20.93 36.57 -16.52
C SER A 335 21.56 36.00 -15.25
N VAL A 336 22.57 35.15 -15.43
CA VAL A 336 23.45 34.62 -14.38
C VAL A 336 24.40 35.74 -13.90
N GLY A 337 24.36 36.06 -12.60
CA GLY A 337 25.34 36.95 -11.96
C GLY A 337 26.73 36.30 -11.85
N PRO A 338 27.80 37.08 -11.65
CA PRO A 338 29.17 36.58 -11.76
C PRO A 338 29.50 35.56 -10.67
N THR A 339 30.10 34.44 -11.11
CA THR A 339 30.62 33.35 -10.28
C THR A 339 31.74 33.84 -9.35
N PRO A 340 31.72 33.53 -8.05
CA PRO A 340 32.90 33.74 -7.20
C PRO A 340 33.97 32.73 -7.60
N THR A 341 35.06 33.22 -8.20
CA THR A 341 36.32 32.48 -8.38
C THR A 341 36.95 32.22 -7.02
N GLY A 342 36.75 31.00 -6.52
CA GLY A 342 37.42 30.45 -5.34
C GLY A 342 37.36 28.93 -5.39
N ALA A 343 38.15 28.33 -6.29
CA ALA A 343 38.29 26.88 -6.38
C ALA A 343 39.06 26.37 -5.15
N HIS A 344 38.35 26.13 -4.05
CA HIS A 344 38.80 25.16 -3.06
C HIS A 344 38.57 23.77 -3.65
N VAL A 345 39.61 23.21 -4.27
CA VAL A 345 39.67 21.78 -4.56
C VAL A 345 39.65 21.08 -3.20
N VAL A 346 38.48 20.58 -2.82
CA VAL A 346 38.36 19.71 -1.65
C VAL A 346 39.16 18.46 -1.99
N ARG A 347 40.30 18.32 -1.32
CA ARG A 347 41.17 17.14 -1.36
C ARG A 347 40.28 15.90 -1.16
N ARG A 348 40.38 14.89 -2.04
CA ARG A 348 39.73 13.57 -1.83
C ARG A 348 39.89 13.20 -0.36
N THR A 349 38.79 13.17 0.37
CA THR A 349 38.78 12.70 1.76
C THR A 349 39.20 11.23 1.69
N ASN A 350 40.39 10.92 2.21
CA ASN A 350 41.01 9.61 2.06
C ASN A 350 40.04 8.51 2.55
N GLY A 351 39.43 7.80 1.59
CA GLY A 351 38.53 6.67 1.84
C GLY A 351 37.03 6.95 1.64
N ALA A 352 36.58 8.13 1.21
CA ALA A 352 35.16 8.34 0.91
C ALA A 352 34.65 7.37 -0.18
N GLY A 353 33.54 6.68 0.11
CA GLY A 353 33.01 5.59 -0.70
C GLY A 353 33.73 4.25 -0.56
N SER A 354 34.74 4.10 0.32
CA SER A 354 35.38 2.79 0.51
C SER A 354 34.42 1.83 1.22
N VAL A 355 34.25 0.62 0.69
CA VAL A 355 33.38 -0.41 1.28
C VAL A 355 34.11 -1.16 2.39
N THR A 356 33.65 -1.04 3.62
CA THR A 356 34.30 -1.58 4.83
C THR A 356 33.69 -2.89 5.33
N ALA A 357 32.43 -3.17 4.98
CA ALA A 357 31.78 -4.46 5.24
C ALA A 357 30.78 -4.79 4.13
N VAL A 358 30.58 -6.08 3.89
CA VAL A 358 29.64 -6.62 2.91
C VAL A 358 28.90 -7.79 3.54
N GLU A 359 27.60 -7.84 3.33
CA GLU A 359 26.71 -8.96 3.65
C GLU A 359 25.90 -9.24 2.40
N SER A 360 25.99 -10.46 1.85
CA SER A 360 25.07 -10.90 0.80
C SER A 360 23.72 -11.19 1.45
N VAL A 361 22.66 -10.59 0.92
CA VAL A 361 21.29 -10.76 1.42
C VAL A 361 20.61 -11.90 0.68
N GLY A 362 20.77 -11.95 -0.64
CA GLY A 362 20.21 -12.98 -1.49
C GLY A 362 19.95 -12.50 -2.92
N THR A 363 19.43 -13.40 -3.73
CA THR A 363 19.00 -13.14 -5.11
C THR A 363 17.48 -13.11 -5.18
N PHE A 364 16.94 -12.13 -5.88
CA PHE A 364 15.51 -11.88 -6.02
C PHE A 364 15.09 -12.01 -7.49
N GLU A 365 13.86 -12.48 -7.71
CA GLU A 365 13.27 -12.67 -9.04
C GLU A 365 12.04 -11.74 -9.23
N PRO A 366 12.24 -10.40 -9.24
CA PRO A 366 11.15 -9.46 -9.48
C PRO A 366 10.65 -9.50 -10.93
N VAL A 367 9.47 -8.92 -11.18
CA VAL A 367 8.97 -8.72 -12.54
C VAL A 367 9.86 -7.72 -13.27
N GLY A 368 10.64 -8.20 -14.25
CA GLY A 368 11.56 -7.38 -15.04
C GLY A 368 12.45 -8.21 -15.96
N ASN A 369 13.47 -7.57 -16.52
CA ASN A 369 14.39 -8.22 -17.46
C ASN A 369 15.52 -9.00 -16.77
N TYR A 370 15.81 -8.69 -15.49
CA TYR A 370 16.92 -9.26 -14.75
C TYR A 370 16.47 -9.74 -13.36
N PHE A 371 17.01 -10.88 -12.94
CA PHE A 371 17.10 -11.19 -11.51
C PHE A 371 18.05 -10.20 -10.83
N VAL A 372 17.95 -10.06 -9.52
CA VAL A 372 18.66 -9.01 -8.79
C VAL A 372 19.36 -9.60 -7.58
N ASP A 373 20.69 -9.48 -7.54
CA ASP A 373 21.46 -9.73 -6.34
C ASP A 373 21.38 -8.52 -5.41
N LEU A 374 21.12 -8.79 -4.14
CA LEU A 374 21.06 -7.79 -3.09
C LEU A 374 22.21 -7.95 -2.10
N TYR A 375 22.95 -6.87 -1.92
CA TYR A 375 24.04 -6.78 -0.94
C TYR A 375 23.77 -5.65 0.03
N ARG A 376 24.07 -5.88 1.31
CA ARG A 376 24.19 -4.83 2.30
C ARG A 376 25.65 -4.44 2.45
N ILE A 377 25.93 -3.15 2.37
CA ILE A 377 27.28 -2.63 2.49
C ILE A 377 27.39 -1.61 3.62
N ARG A 378 28.56 -1.58 4.27
CA ARG A 378 29.03 -0.40 5.02
C ARG A 378 30.03 0.34 4.17
N TYR A 379 29.91 1.65 4.11
CA TYR A 379 30.84 2.49 3.38
C TYR A 379 31.20 3.73 4.19
N ARG A 380 32.39 4.28 3.92
CA ARG A 380 32.85 5.51 4.55
C ARG A 380 32.28 6.73 3.84
N THR A 381 31.83 7.68 4.63
CA THR A 381 31.50 9.05 4.20
C THR A 381 32.06 10.05 5.20
N VAL A 382 31.67 11.31 5.10
CA VAL A 382 32.09 12.37 6.03
C VAL A 382 30.92 13.22 6.48
N THR A 383 30.99 13.65 7.73
CA THR A 383 30.08 14.63 8.32
C THR A 383 30.26 16.02 7.71
N ASP A 384 29.43 16.99 8.11
CA ASP A 384 29.53 18.37 7.63
C ASP A 384 30.83 19.07 8.02
N ASP A 385 31.47 18.66 9.11
CA ASP A 385 32.77 19.12 9.59
C ASP A 385 33.96 18.27 9.09
N ASP A 386 33.75 17.48 8.02
CA ASP A 386 34.77 16.67 7.34
C ASP A 386 35.36 15.52 8.19
N ARG A 387 34.66 15.09 9.26
CA ARG A 387 35.08 13.91 10.04
C ARG A 387 34.63 12.63 9.32
N PRO A 388 35.51 11.61 9.19
CA PRO A 388 35.12 10.31 8.66
C PRO A 388 34.09 9.60 9.54
N VAL A 389 33.03 9.09 8.92
CA VAL A 389 31.99 8.25 9.54
C VAL A 389 31.60 7.11 8.60
N GLU A 390 30.91 6.10 9.12
CA GLU A 390 30.36 5.03 8.30
C GLU A 390 28.84 5.19 8.14
N ALA A 391 28.32 4.78 6.99
CA ALA A 391 26.91 4.64 6.73
C ALA A 391 26.63 3.29 6.07
N ARG A 392 25.38 2.83 6.14
CA ARG A 392 24.92 1.62 5.44
C ARG A 392 24.17 1.93 4.16
N ALA A 393 24.23 1.00 3.21
CA ALA A 393 23.41 0.99 2.02
C ALA A 393 23.00 -0.44 1.63
N TYR A 394 21.88 -0.57 0.94
CA TYR A 394 21.63 -1.72 0.07
C TYR A 394 22.10 -1.42 -1.34
N LEU A 395 22.67 -2.42 -1.99
CA LEU A 395 23.13 -2.40 -3.37
C LEU A 395 22.41 -3.52 -4.13
N TYR A 396 21.63 -3.13 -5.12
CA TYR A 396 20.86 -4.00 -5.99
C TYR A 396 21.57 -4.09 -7.34
N ILE A 397 21.96 -5.29 -7.74
CA ILE A 397 22.77 -5.52 -8.94
C ILE A 397 22.04 -6.48 -9.85
N PRO A 398 21.78 -6.12 -11.12
CA PRO A 398 21.25 -7.05 -12.12
C PRO A 398 22.15 -8.29 -12.23
N LEU A 399 21.55 -9.47 -12.20
CA LEU A 399 22.24 -10.74 -12.39
C LEU A 399 22.41 -11.00 -13.88
N THR A 400 23.65 -11.09 -14.33
CA THR A 400 24.00 -11.34 -15.74
C THR A 400 25.12 -12.37 -15.82
N ALA A 401 24.97 -13.34 -16.72
CA ALA A 401 25.98 -14.38 -16.95
C ALA A 401 27.13 -13.91 -17.85
N GLU A 402 26.88 -12.89 -18.67
CA GLU A 402 27.86 -12.29 -19.59
C GLU A 402 28.04 -10.81 -19.24
N PRO A 403 29.21 -10.20 -19.52
CA PRO A 403 29.44 -8.79 -19.22
C PRO A 403 28.42 -7.86 -19.87
N GLU A 404 27.63 -7.18 -19.03
CA GLU A 404 26.65 -6.19 -19.45
C GLU A 404 26.80 -4.91 -18.62
N ALA A 405 26.60 -3.75 -19.24
CA ALA A 405 26.88 -2.45 -18.63
C ALA A 405 25.58 -1.72 -18.24
N PHE A 406 25.46 -1.31 -16.97
CA PHE A 406 24.25 -0.67 -16.43
C PHE A 406 24.53 0.74 -15.88
N PRO A 407 23.61 1.71 -16.04
CA PRO A 407 23.66 2.97 -15.29
C PRO A 407 23.52 2.73 -13.78
N VAL A 408 24.10 3.64 -12.98
CA VAL A 408 23.97 3.61 -11.52
C VAL A 408 22.87 4.59 -11.08
N LEU A 409 21.95 4.15 -10.23
CA LEU A 409 20.94 4.98 -9.59
C LEU A 409 21.23 5.05 -8.08
N ALA A 410 21.44 6.24 -7.53
CA ALA A 410 21.34 6.42 -6.08
C ALA A 410 19.97 6.99 -5.72
N TYR A 411 19.28 6.34 -4.79
CA TYR A 411 17.92 6.73 -4.41
C TYR A 411 17.83 7.10 -2.93
N GLY A 412 17.25 8.26 -2.61
CA GLY A 412 16.93 8.67 -1.24
C GLY A 412 15.47 8.37 -0.88
N ASN A 413 15.25 7.78 0.29
CA ASN A 413 13.92 7.51 0.84
C ASN A 413 13.21 8.78 1.34
N GLY A 414 11.89 8.71 1.47
CA GLY A 414 11.12 9.72 2.20
C GLY A 414 11.35 9.67 3.71
N THR A 415 10.79 10.64 4.44
CA THR A 415 11.05 10.76 5.88
C THR A 415 10.56 9.56 6.68
N THR A 416 11.48 8.88 7.33
CA THR A 416 11.23 7.74 8.25
C THR A 416 11.37 8.13 9.73
N GLY A 417 11.92 9.31 10.01
CA GLY A 417 12.22 9.85 11.34
C GLY A 417 13.68 10.27 11.46
N ILE A 418 14.16 10.53 12.67
CA ILE A 418 15.56 10.98 12.91
C ILE A 418 16.33 10.15 13.94
N GLY A 419 15.69 9.13 14.51
CA GLY A 419 16.26 8.30 15.58
C GLY A 419 16.74 6.92 15.11
N PRO A 420 17.36 6.12 16.00
CA PRO A 420 17.97 4.83 15.64
C PRO A 420 17.00 3.72 15.18
N GLY A 421 15.69 3.87 15.40
CA GLY A 421 14.64 2.96 14.90
C GLY A 421 13.96 3.45 13.63
N CYS A 422 14.49 4.50 13.01
CA CYS A 422 13.94 5.14 11.83
C CYS A 422 14.80 4.87 10.60
N ALA A 423 15.72 3.91 10.63
CA ALA A 423 16.65 3.70 9.54
C ALA A 423 15.90 3.19 8.30
N PRO A 424 16.07 3.79 7.12
CA PRO A 424 15.35 3.37 5.91
C PRO A 424 15.50 1.88 5.56
N LEU A 425 16.70 1.34 5.76
CA LEU A 425 17.02 -0.06 5.49
C LEU A 425 16.44 -1.03 6.53
N ASP A 426 15.82 -0.53 7.61
CA ASP A 426 15.02 -1.34 8.53
C ASP A 426 13.73 -1.87 7.88
N GLU A 427 13.36 -1.35 6.70
CA GLU A 427 12.30 -1.95 5.88
C GLU A 427 12.59 -3.41 5.54
N ILE A 428 13.85 -3.76 5.25
CA ILE A 428 14.26 -5.16 5.01
C ILE A 428 14.65 -5.84 6.33
N ARG A 429 15.37 -5.14 7.21
CA ARG A 429 15.97 -5.76 8.42
C ARG A 429 14.97 -6.04 9.53
N GLN A 430 13.91 -5.23 9.63
CA GLN A 430 12.96 -5.23 10.74
C GLN A 430 11.51 -5.26 10.25
N GLY A 431 11.27 -5.35 8.93
CA GLY A 431 9.93 -5.34 8.34
C GLY A 431 9.20 -4.00 8.50
N ALA A 432 9.93 -2.91 8.75
CA ALA A 432 9.32 -1.61 8.97
C ALA A 432 8.67 -1.08 7.69
N ASN A 433 7.41 -0.64 7.74
CA ASN A 433 6.75 -0.12 6.55
C ASN A 433 7.10 1.37 6.32
N TRP A 434 8.12 1.61 5.49
CA TRP A 434 8.56 2.96 5.09
C TRP A 434 8.08 3.40 3.69
N GLY A 435 7.07 2.72 3.15
CA GLY A 435 6.50 3.03 1.84
C GLY A 435 7.03 2.19 0.68
N GLY A 436 7.50 0.96 0.95
CA GLY A 436 7.85 -0.02 -0.09
C GLY A 436 9.10 0.34 -0.91
N ASN A 437 10.05 1.07 -0.32
CA ASN A 437 11.29 1.48 -0.98
C ASN A 437 12.08 0.27 -1.48
N HIS A 438 12.10 -0.84 -0.74
CA HIS A 438 12.80 -2.06 -1.15
C HIS A 438 12.31 -2.56 -2.51
N TYR A 439 10.99 -2.66 -2.66
CA TYR A 439 10.36 -3.11 -3.91
C TYR A 439 10.62 -2.12 -5.05
N GLN A 440 10.52 -0.82 -4.77
CA GLN A 440 10.87 0.21 -5.75
C GLN A 440 12.31 0.06 -6.25
N MET A 441 13.27 -0.23 -5.35
CA MET A 441 14.67 -0.41 -5.74
C MET A 441 14.89 -1.70 -6.52
N LEU A 442 14.21 -2.78 -6.13
CA LEU A 442 14.19 -4.03 -6.90
C LEU A 442 13.68 -3.81 -8.33
N GLU A 443 12.59 -3.06 -8.50
CA GLU A 443 12.02 -2.77 -9.82
C GLU A 443 12.97 -1.96 -10.71
N TYR A 444 13.61 -0.92 -10.17
CA TYR A 444 14.64 -0.19 -10.92
C TYR A 444 15.80 -1.10 -11.32
N ALA A 445 16.25 -1.98 -10.42
CA ALA A 445 17.32 -2.92 -10.72
C ALA A 445 16.91 -3.93 -11.79
N ALA A 446 15.70 -4.48 -11.69
CA ALA A 446 15.13 -5.43 -12.65
C ALA A 446 14.94 -4.82 -14.05
N GLN A 447 14.86 -3.49 -14.16
CA GLN A 447 14.82 -2.75 -15.43
C GLN A 447 16.21 -2.39 -15.97
N GLY A 448 17.29 -2.81 -15.32
CA GLY A 448 18.67 -2.61 -15.80
C GLY A 448 19.36 -1.38 -15.18
N PHE A 449 19.18 -1.14 -13.89
CA PHE A 449 20.01 -0.20 -13.12
C PHE A 449 20.81 -0.95 -12.05
N ILE A 450 22.02 -0.48 -11.75
CA ILE A 450 22.67 -0.78 -10.48
C ILE A 450 22.16 0.24 -9.47
N VAL A 451 21.43 -0.19 -8.45
CA VAL A 451 20.76 0.73 -7.52
C VAL A 451 21.47 0.72 -6.17
N VAL A 452 21.84 1.89 -5.67
CA VAL A 452 22.37 2.06 -4.30
C VAL A 452 21.39 2.88 -3.46
N TRP A 453 20.97 2.31 -2.34
CA TRP A 453 19.99 2.89 -1.43
C TRP A 453 20.60 3.04 -0.03
N PRO A 454 21.07 4.26 0.35
CA PRO A 454 21.70 4.51 1.64
C PRO A 454 20.69 4.81 2.77
N ASN A 455 21.04 4.44 4.01
CA ASN A 455 20.31 4.81 5.22
C ASN A 455 20.32 6.33 5.49
N GLY A 456 21.37 7.06 5.06
CA GLY A 456 21.67 8.40 5.57
C GLY A 456 22.55 8.34 6.84
N GLN A 457 23.23 9.43 7.19
CA GLN A 457 24.03 9.48 8.43
C GLN A 457 23.15 9.57 9.67
N GLY A 458 23.62 9.06 10.82
CA GLY A 458 22.95 9.21 12.13
C GLY A 458 21.84 8.19 12.42
N PHE A 459 21.48 7.32 11.48
CA PHE A 459 20.57 6.20 11.75
C PHE A 459 21.29 4.95 12.28
N ASP A 460 22.54 4.74 11.87
CA ASP A 460 23.31 3.55 12.24
C ASP A 460 24.01 3.67 13.62
N ASP A 461 23.96 4.86 14.23
CA ASP A 461 24.53 5.22 15.53
C ASP A 461 23.46 5.81 16.46
N THR A 462 23.68 5.76 17.78
CA THR A 462 22.70 6.31 18.75
C THR A 462 22.78 7.83 18.91
N GLN A 463 23.93 8.44 18.59
CA GLN A 463 24.15 9.90 18.55
C GLN A 463 25.30 10.28 17.62
N PRO A 464 25.24 11.45 16.94
CA PRO A 464 24.08 12.35 16.84
C PRO A 464 22.96 11.73 15.98
N ALA A 465 21.74 12.23 16.15
CA ALA A 465 20.60 11.82 15.34
C ALA A 465 20.77 12.24 13.86
N HIS A 466 19.92 11.70 12.99
CA HIS A 466 19.99 11.94 11.55
C HIS A 466 19.95 13.46 11.22
N PRO A 467 20.94 13.98 10.44
CA PRO A 467 20.99 15.39 10.00
C PRO A 467 19.90 15.71 8.95
N TYR A 468 18.65 15.73 9.40
CA TYR A 468 17.46 15.86 8.58
C TYR A 468 17.43 17.18 7.79
N PHE A 469 17.36 17.11 6.45
CA PHE A 469 17.38 18.26 5.54
C PHE A 469 18.66 19.11 5.58
N ILE A 470 19.79 18.53 5.99
CA ILE A 470 21.08 19.19 5.88
C ILE A 470 21.70 18.86 4.52
N ALA A 471 21.55 19.78 3.56
CA ALA A 471 21.90 19.57 2.16
C ALA A 471 23.36 19.12 1.94
N LYS A 472 24.30 19.65 2.74
CA LYS A 472 25.71 19.23 2.66
C LYS A 472 25.90 17.78 3.10
N ASN A 473 25.24 17.36 4.18
CA ASN A 473 25.34 16.02 4.73
C ASN A 473 24.74 14.99 3.78
N GLU A 474 23.50 15.24 3.35
CA GLU A 474 22.76 14.34 2.46
C GLU A 474 23.49 14.19 1.12
N ALA A 475 23.97 15.29 0.54
CA ALA A 475 24.73 15.25 -0.70
C ALA A 475 25.98 14.37 -0.60
N ARG A 476 26.76 14.53 0.48
CA ARG A 476 27.99 13.75 0.68
C ARG A 476 27.69 12.28 0.86
N THR A 477 26.68 11.97 1.67
CA THR A 477 26.25 10.60 1.94
C THR A 477 25.78 9.90 0.66
N THR A 478 24.93 10.55 -0.13
CA THR A 478 24.44 10.01 -1.40
C THR A 478 25.57 9.83 -2.43
N LEU A 479 26.45 10.82 -2.61
CA LEU A 479 27.55 10.74 -3.58
C LEU A 479 28.60 9.69 -3.17
N ASP A 480 28.87 9.54 -1.87
CA ASP A 480 29.76 8.50 -1.37
C ASP A 480 29.15 7.10 -1.47
N ALA A 481 27.81 6.98 -1.37
CA ALA A 481 27.12 5.73 -1.66
C ALA A 481 27.28 5.32 -3.14
N VAL A 482 27.20 6.27 -4.07
CA VAL A 482 27.52 6.02 -5.50
C VAL A 482 28.96 5.53 -5.66
N ARG A 483 29.94 6.21 -5.04
CA ARG A 483 31.34 5.76 -5.04
C ARG A 483 31.48 4.34 -4.48
N ALA A 484 30.74 4.02 -3.42
CA ALA A 484 30.74 2.70 -2.82
C ALA A 484 30.19 1.63 -3.76
N ALA A 485 29.16 1.92 -4.55
CA ALA A 485 28.66 1.02 -5.58
C ALA A 485 29.72 0.72 -6.66
N TYR A 486 30.41 1.75 -7.17
CA TYR A 486 31.53 1.55 -8.11
C TYR A 486 32.65 0.72 -7.49
N ASN A 487 33.14 1.12 -6.32
CA ASN A 487 34.24 0.41 -5.64
C ASN A 487 33.86 -1.05 -5.34
N PHE A 488 32.62 -1.33 -4.94
CA PHE A 488 32.14 -2.69 -4.69
C PHE A 488 32.31 -3.59 -5.91
N ILE A 489 31.90 -3.11 -7.09
CA ILE A 489 31.93 -3.90 -8.32
C ILE A 489 33.36 -3.97 -8.88
N GLU A 490 34.11 -2.87 -8.89
CA GLU A 490 35.49 -2.82 -9.39
C GLU A 490 36.44 -3.71 -8.57
N GLU A 491 36.18 -3.87 -7.27
CA GLU A 491 36.93 -4.78 -6.39
C GLU A 491 36.49 -6.26 -6.54
N GLY A 492 35.55 -6.56 -7.44
CA GLY A 492 35.10 -7.93 -7.72
C GLY A 492 34.29 -8.56 -6.59
N ARG A 493 33.59 -7.75 -5.78
CA ARG A 493 32.81 -8.25 -4.64
C ARG A 493 31.42 -8.81 -5.03
N ALA A 494 30.97 -8.56 -6.26
CA ALA A 494 29.77 -9.13 -6.86
C ALA A 494 30.09 -10.44 -7.60
N ALA A 495 30.41 -11.51 -6.86
CA ALA A 495 31.02 -12.71 -7.45
C ALA A 495 30.10 -13.51 -8.41
N GLU A 496 28.78 -13.37 -8.26
CA GLU A 496 27.79 -14.18 -8.98
C GLU A 496 27.26 -13.50 -10.27
N THR A 497 27.68 -12.27 -10.58
CA THR A 497 27.20 -11.48 -11.73
C THR A 497 28.34 -10.81 -12.50
N GLU A 498 28.21 -10.78 -13.83
CA GLU A 498 29.12 -10.05 -14.72
C GLU A 498 28.69 -8.59 -14.99
N ALA A 499 27.68 -8.09 -14.27
CA ALA A 499 27.19 -6.72 -14.40
C ALA A 499 28.30 -5.69 -14.10
N LYS A 500 28.47 -4.72 -14.99
CA LYS A 500 29.45 -3.62 -14.85
C LYS A 500 28.72 -2.27 -14.78
N PRO A 501 29.16 -1.34 -13.91
CA PRO A 501 28.61 0.00 -13.91
C PRO A 501 29.16 0.81 -15.09
N THR A 502 28.28 1.51 -15.81
CA THR A 502 28.65 2.57 -16.75
C THR A 502 29.07 3.81 -15.98
N ALA A 503 29.63 4.82 -16.65
CA ALA A 503 29.88 6.12 -16.02
C ALA A 503 28.60 6.91 -15.70
N ALA A 504 27.44 6.54 -16.25
CA ALA A 504 26.20 7.29 -16.10
C ALA A 504 25.59 7.11 -14.71
N VAL A 505 25.47 8.20 -13.96
CA VAL A 505 24.85 8.23 -12.63
C VAL A 505 23.53 9.01 -12.69
N PHE A 506 22.48 8.42 -12.16
CA PHE A 506 21.19 9.05 -11.90
C PHE A 506 20.99 9.20 -10.40
N LEU A 507 20.34 10.29 -10.00
CA LEU A 507 20.00 10.57 -8.62
C LEU A 507 18.47 10.59 -8.51
N GLY A 508 17.91 9.89 -7.54
CA GLY A 508 16.47 9.77 -7.34
C GLY A 508 16.09 9.99 -5.88
N GLY A 509 14.86 10.39 -5.62
CA GLY A 509 14.33 10.29 -4.26
C GLY A 509 12.93 10.86 -4.08
N TYR A 510 12.29 10.46 -2.97
CA TYR A 510 10.96 10.90 -2.58
C TYR A 510 11.03 11.85 -1.38
N SER A 511 10.25 12.93 -1.38
CA SER A 511 10.12 13.85 -0.23
C SER A 511 11.47 14.39 0.28
N SER A 512 11.93 13.99 1.47
CA SER A 512 13.27 14.30 2.00
C SER A 512 14.40 13.65 1.21
N GLY A 513 14.23 12.43 0.72
CA GLY A 513 15.14 11.83 -0.24
C GLY A 513 15.20 12.58 -1.58
N GLY A 514 14.11 13.26 -1.94
CA GLY A 514 14.10 14.21 -3.06
C GLY A 514 15.03 15.40 -2.78
N HIS A 515 14.99 15.97 -1.56
CA HIS A 515 15.95 17.00 -1.15
C HIS A 515 17.39 16.48 -1.24
N ALA A 516 17.66 15.27 -0.76
CA ALA A 516 18.98 14.63 -0.84
C ALA A 516 19.47 14.47 -2.29
N ALA A 517 18.60 14.03 -3.20
CA ALA A 517 18.93 13.84 -4.62
C ALA A 517 19.30 15.16 -5.31
N PHE A 518 18.52 16.22 -5.08
CA PHE A 518 18.83 17.55 -5.62
C PHE A 518 20.09 18.15 -4.99
N ALA A 519 20.27 17.99 -3.68
CA ALA A 519 21.48 18.41 -2.99
C ALA A 519 22.72 17.68 -3.53
N ALA A 520 22.66 16.36 -3.72
CA ALA A 520 23.73 15.58 -4.32
C ALA A 520 24.07 16.08 -5.73
N LYS A 521 23.07 16.37 -6.56
CA LYS A 521 23.27 16.95 -7.89
C LYS A 521 23.97 18.32 -7.82
N ASP A 522 23.60 19.18 -6.87
CA ASP A 522 24.20 20.52 -6.73
C ASP A 522 25.62 20.48 -6.13
N TRP A 523 25.94 19.46 -5.33
CA TRP A 523 27.27 19.27 -4.73
C TRP A 523 28.23 18.44 -5.60
N ALA A 524 27.75 17.67 -6.58
CA ALA A 524 28.56 16.73 -7.35
C ALA A 524 29.84 17.36 -7.92
N ALA A 525 29.73 18.49 -8.62
CA ALA A 525 30.88 19.15 -9.26
C ALA A 525 31.99 19.59 -8.28
N ARG A 526 31.66 19.84 -7.01
CA ARG A 526 32.64 20.26 -5.99
C ARG A 526 33.13 19.14 -5.09
N TYR A 527 32.31 18.12 -4.85
CA TYR A 527 32.59 17.06 -3.88
C TYR A 527 32.97 15.72 -4.53
N ALA A 528 32.33 15.39 -5.65
CA ALA A 528 32.55 14.18 -6.42
C ALA A 528 32.61 14.46 -7.93
N PRO A 529 33.57 15.30 -8.38
CA PRO A 529 33.67 15.72 -9.77
C PRO A 529 33.93 14.58 -10.75
N GLU A 530 34.37 13.42 -10.27
CA GLU A 530 34.55 12.21 -11.06
C GLU A 530 33.25 11.48 -11.39
N LEU A 531 32.15 11.74 -10.66
CA LEU A 531 30.85 11.10 -10.92
C LEU A 531 30.12 11.83 -12.05
N THR A 532 29.75 11.10 -13.10
CA THR A 532 29.05 11.70 -14.25
C THR A 532 27.54 11.66 -14.03
N ILE A 533 27.03 12.68 -13.34
CA ILE A 533 25.58 12.84 -13.10
C ILE A 533 24.87 13.16 -14.43
N LYS A 534 23.96 12.29 -14.86
CA LYS A 534 23.18 12.40 -16.11
C LYS A 534 21.75 12.89 -15.90
N GLY A 535 21.18 12.66 -14.72
CA GLY A 535 19.82 13.08 -14.41
C GLY A 535 19.52 13.07 -12.92
N VAL A 536 18.51 13.85 -12.54
CA VAL A 536 17.94 13.87 -11.19
C VAL A 536 16.42 13.70 -11.29
N LEU A 537 15.86 12.81 -10.48
CA LEU A 537 14.46 12.45 -10.42
C LEU A 537 13.95 12.78 -9.01
N GLY A 538 12.92 13.61 -8.90
CA GLY A 538 12.33 13.96 -7.62
C GLY A 538 10.85 13.62 -7.59
N HIS A 539 10.45 12.79 -6.62
CA HIS A 539 9.05 12.51 -6.32
C HIS A 539 8.64 13.38 -5.12
N GLY A 540 7.78 14.37 -5.32
CA GLY A 540 7.43 15.36 -4.29
C GLY A 540 8.64 15.96 -3.55
N PRO A 541 9.72 16.40 -4.23
CA PRO A 541 10.97 16.76 -3.56
C PRO A 541 10.79 18.03 -2.72
N THR A 542 11.29 18.02 -1.50
CA THR A 542 11.40 19.26 -0.71
C THR A 542 12.59 20.06 -1.24
N THR A 543 12.32 21.18 -1.92
CA THR A 543 13.38 22.02 -2.52
C THR A 543 13.65 23.30 -1.72
N ASN A 544 12.83 23.61 -0.72
CA ASN A 544 13.00 24.76 0.16
C ASN A 544 12.56 24.41 1.60
N VAL A 545 13.54 24.30 2.50
CA VAL A 545 13.32 23.96 3.92
C VAL A 545 12.58 25.06 4.68
N GLU A 546 12.83 26.33 4.35
CA GLU A 546 12.13 27.46 4.99
C GLU A 546 10.63 27.44 4.64
N THR A 547 10.29 27.15 3.38
CA THR A 547 8.89 26.97 2.96
C THR A 547 8.25 25.79 3.67
N LEU A 548 8.97 24.66 3.76
CA LEU A 548 8.48 23.48 4.50
C LEU A 548 8.12 23.82 5.95
N MET A 549 8.97 24.58 6.65
CA MET A 549 8.69 25.01 8.03
C MET A 549 7.44 25.88 8.14
N LYS A 550 7.20 26.76 7.17
CA LYS A 550 6.05 27.68 7.17
C LYS A 550 4.74 26.97 6.86
N GLU A 551 4.75 26.04 5.92
CA GLU A 551 3.56 25.36 5.42
C GLU A 551 3.20 24.13 6.25
N ASN A 552 4.19 23.45 6.83
CA ASN A 552 3.99 22.25 7.59
C ASN A 552 4.78 22.24 8.92
N PRO A 553 4.22 22.85 9.98
CA PRO A 553 4.93 23.04 11.24
C PRO A 553 5.25 21.74 11.98
N ILE A 554 4.68 20.58 11.58
CA ILE A 554 5.01 19.28 12.18
C ILE A 554 6.49 18.92 12.03
N PHE A 555 7.14 19.37 10.94
CA PHE A 555 8.55 19.09 10.70
C PHE A 555 9.49 20.07 11.42
N SER A 556 8.97 21.19 11.92
CA SER A 556 9.78 22.27 12.49
C SER A 556 10.65 21.84 13.68
N PRO A 557 10.16 21.04 14.66
CA PRO A 557 11.01 20.60 15.77
C PRO A 557 12.22 19.77 15.30
N TYR A 558 12.04 18.90 14.31
CA TYR A 558 13.09 18.05 13.77
C TYR A 558 14.10 18.84 12.94
N LEU A 559 13.61 19.80 12.16
CA LEU A 559 14.44 20.73 11.39
C LEU A 559 15.29 21.60 12.32
N VAL A 560 14.69 22.20 13.35
CA VAL A 560 15.42 23.01 14.34
C VAL A 560 16.41 22.17 15.16
N TYR A 561 16.13 20.88 15.36
CA TYR A 561 17.09 19.98 16.01
C TYR A 561 18.29 19.63 15.12
N ALA A 562 18.08 19.54 13.80
CA ALA A 562 19.11 19.16 12.83
C ALA A 562 20.04 20.34 12.45
N TYR A 563 19.54 21.57 12.43
CA TYR A 563 20.29 22.82 12.18
C TYR A 563 20.90 23.39 13.47
#